data_AF-W7CA49-F1
#
_entry.id   AF-W7CA49-F1
#
_cell.length_a   1.000
_cell.length_b   1.000
_cell.length_c   1.000
_cell.angle_alpha   90.00
_cell.angle_beta   90.00
_cell.angle_gamma   90.00
#
_symmetry.space_group_name_H-M   'P 1'
#
loop_
_entity.id
_entity.type
_entity.pdbx_description
1 polymer ?
#
loop_
_entity_poly.entity_id
_entity_poly.type
_entity_poly.pdbx_seq_one_letter_code
_entity_poly.pdbx_strand_id
1 'polypeptide(L)'
;MNFYAQWAADSYTIQFTLNGGDSEIPVAQVLRVGEYVTEPAVRKRAGYLFQGWQGSVDGEEIMWDFNQDTVSDQDMTLTAVWKQANSIPVDPVNPVTPVTPSIPVTPALPNHQHTVENKGYQTVQKNK
;
A
#
# COMPACT_ATOMS: atom_id res chain seq x y z
N MET A 1 4.58 16.95 59.71
CA MET A 1 3.81 16.50 58.53
C MET A 1 4.77 16.47 57.35
N ASN A 2 5.06 15.28 56.80
CA ASN A 2 5.84 15.17 55.57
C ASN A 2 4.86 15.13 54.40
N PHE A 3 4.88 16.16 53.54
CA PHE A 3 4.22 16.12 52.24
C PHE A 3 5.22 15.55 51.24
N TYR A 4 4.96 14.35 50.74
CA TYR A 4 5.71 13.81 49.60
C TYR A 4 5.02 14.32 48.34
N ALA A 5 5.74 15.14 47.56
CA ALA A 5 5.33 15.44 46.20
C ALA A 5 5.49 14.16 45.37
N GLN A 6 4.36 13.59 44.95
CA GLN A 6 4.33 12.57 43.92
C GLN A 6 4.37 13.33 42.59
N TRP A 7 5.53 13.32 41.93
CA TRP A 7 5.71 13.95 40.63
C TRP A 7 5.01 13.06 39.60
N ALA A 8 3.79 13.42 39.21
CA ALA A 8 3.17 12.87 38.00
C ALA A 8 3.99 13.35 36.79
N ALA A 9 4.23 12.46 35.82
CA ALA A 9 4.89 12.85 34.59
C ALA A 9 3.97 13.78 33.78
N ASP A 10 4.53 14.79 33.14
CA ASP A 10 3.75 15.72 32.30
C ASP A 10 3.26 15.06 30.99
N SER A 11 3.86 13.93 30.61
CA SER A 11 3.57 13.19 29.38
C SER A 11 3.92 11.72 29.52
N TYR A 12 3.23 10.89 28.76
CA TYR A 12 3.36 9.44 28.73
C TYR A 12 3.61 8.93 27.33
N THR A 13 4.31 7.81 27.24
CA THR A 13 4.76 7.21 26.00
C THR A 13 3.79 6.11 25.55
N ILE A 14 3.30 6.24 24.31
CA ILE A 14 2.44 5.28 23.64
C ILE A 14 3.26 4.55 22.58
N GLN A 15 3.52 3.27 22.84
CA GLN A 15 4.25 2.37 21.95
C GLN A 15 3.27 1.56 21.08
N PHE A 16 3.70 1.19 19.88
CA PHE A 16 2.89 0.39 18.96
C PHE A 16 3.60 -0.93 18.61
N THR A 17 2.86 -2.03 18.70
CA THR A 17 3.35 -3.37 18.33
C THR A 17 2.49 -3.98 17.23
N LEU A 18 3.11 -4.38 16.11
CA LEU A 18 2.38 -4.89 14.95
C LEU A 18 1.83 -6.32 15.09
N ASN A 19 2.26 -7.07 16.11
CA ASN A 19 1.81 -8.43 16.38
C ASN A 19 1.84 -9.34 15.12
N GLY A 20 2.98 -9.37 14.44
CA GLY A 20 3.17 -10.12 13.20
C GLY A 20 2.61 -9.45 11.94
N GLY A 21 2.31 -8.14 11.98
CA GLY A 21 2.08 -7.35 10.79
C GLY A 21 3.37 -7.09 10.00
N ASP A 22 3.25 -7.00 8.68
CA ASP A 22 4.37 -6.86 7.73
C ASP A 22 4.67 -5.39 7.37
N SER A 23 4.08 -4.45 8.12
CA SER A 23 4.24 -3.00 7.90
C SER A 23 5.45 -2.46 8.65
N GLU A 24 5.82 -1.21 8.40
CA GLU A 24 6.76 -0.50 9.28
C GLU A 24 6.13 -0.30 10.67
N ILE A 25 6.94 -0.51 11.72
CA ILE A 25 6.51 -0.29 13.10
C ILE A 25 6.24 1.22 13.28
N PRO A 26 5.05 1.62 13.77
CA PRO A 26 4.77 3.02 14.00
C PRO A 26 5.74 3.67 14.99
N VAL A 27 6.02 4.96 14.76
CA VAL A 27 6.75 5.77 15.72
C VAL A 27 5.93 5.92 16.99
N ALA A 28 6.59 5.78 18.14
CA ALA A 28 5.99 6.02 19.43
C ALA A 28 5.52 7.47 19.57
N GLN A 29 4.41 7.67 20.28
CA GLN A 29 3.86 8.99 20.54
C GLN A 29 4.07 9.37 22.01
N VAL A 30 4.37 10.64 22.27
CA VAL A 30 4.52 11.17 23.64
C VAL A 30 3.46 12.23 23.83
N LEU A 31 2.49 11.95 24.70
CA LEU A 31 1.23 12.69 24.82
C LEU A 31 0.89 12.91 26.29
N ARG A 32 0.08 13.91 26.58
CA ARG A 32 -0.41 14.19 27.94
C ARG A 32 -1.68 13.40 28.23
N VAL A 33 -1.99 13.26 29.52
CA VAL A 33 -3.27 12.69 29.95
C VAL A 33 -4.43 13.45 29.32
N GLY A 34 -5.42 12.72 28.79
CA GLY A 34 -6.59 13.30 28.15
C GLY A 34 -6.38 13.71 26.68
N GLU A 35 -5.17 13.56 26.12
CA GLU A 35 -4.95 13.72 24.68
C GLU A 35 -5.31 12.45 23.90
N TYR A 36 -5.70 12.66 22.63
CA TYR A 36 -6.01 11.57 21.71
C TYR A 36 -4.73 11.08 21.02
N VAL A 37 -4.60 9.76 20.93
CA VAL A 37 -3.54 9.12 20.15
C VAL A 37 -3.86 9.30 18.66
N THR A 38 -2.86 9.57 17.83
CA THR A 38 -3.06 9.56 16.36
C THR A 38 -2.98 8.12 15.85
N GLU A 39 -4.00 7.65 15.14
CA GLU A 39 -4.01 6.28 14.59
C GLU A 39 -2.87 6.09 13.57
N PRO A 40 -1.99 5.08 13.75
CA PRO A 40 -0.97 4.77 12.75
C PRO A 40 -1.56 4.24 11.45
N ALA A 41 -0.93 4.58 10.32
CA ALA A 41 -1.29 4.03 9.01
C ALA A 41 -0.74 2.59 8.81
N VAL A 42 -1.22 1.65 9.63
CA VAL A 42 -0.81 0.24 9.59
C VAL A 42 -1.99 -0.62 9.22
N ARG A 43 -1.88 -1.39 8.13
CA ARG A 43 -2.96 -2.30 7.70
C ARG A 43 -2.52 -3.58 7.01
N LYS A 44 -1.22 -3.89 6.89
CA LYS A 44 -0.78 -5.04 6.08
C LYS A 44 -0.29 -6.20 6.93
N ARG A 45 -0.98 -7.34 6.77
CA ARG A 45 -0.54 -8.68 7.15
C ARG A 45 -1.13 -9.67 6.16
N ALA A 46 -0.28 -10.42 5.45
CA ALA A 46 -0.75 -11.31 4.37
C ALA A 46 -1.72 -12.39 4.92
N GLY A 47 -2.91 -12.50 4.32
CA GLY A 47 -3.92 -13.48 4.75
C GLY A 47 -4.70 -13.10 6.02
N TYR A 48 -4.56 -11.87 6.52
CA TYR A 48 -5.30 -11.36 7.68
C TYR A 48 -5.98 -10.02 7.38
N LEU A 49 -7.10 -9.78 8.06
CA LEU A 49 -7.80 -8.50 8.13
C LEU A 49 -7.42 -7.82 9.45
N PHE A 50 -6.98 -6.57 9.35
CA PHE A 50 -6.77 -5.71 10.52
C PHE A 50 -8.11 -5.49 11.24
N GLN A 51 -8.15 -5.68 12.57
CA GLN A 51 -9.35 -5.49 13.39
C GLN A 51 -9.29 -4.23 14.25
N GLY A 52 -8.10 -3.67 14.47
CA GLY A 52 -7.90 -2.52 15.33
C GLY A 52 -6.67 -2.67 16.21
N TRP A 53 -6.57 -1.79 17.21
CA TRP A 53 -5.52 -1.78 18.20
C TRP A 53 -6.09 -2.15 19.56
N GLN A 54 -5.36 -2.96 20.32
CA GLN A 54 -5.73 -3.40 21.65
C GLN A 54 -4.67 -2.91 22.65
N GLY A 55 -5.11 -2.28 23.72
CA GLY A 55 -4.24 -1.76 24.79
C GLY A 55 -4.62 -2.35 26.14
N SER A 56 -3.78 -2.07 27.14
CA SER A 56 -4.17 -2.26 28.53
C SER A 56 -4.28 -0.91 29.22
N VAL A 57 -5.44 -0.64 29.82
CA VAL A 57 -5.71 0.54 30.65
C VAL A 57 -6.13 0.03 32.00
N ASP A 58 -5.45 0.48 33.06
CA ASP A 58 -5.74 0.07 34.45
C ASP A 58 -5.75 -1.45 34.68
N GLY A 59 -4.97 -2.20 33.87
CA GLY A 59 -4.90 -3.65 33.93
C GLY A 59 -6.01 -4.39 33.18
N GLU A 60 -6.94 -3.68 32.55
CA GLU A 60 -7.96 -4.26 31.67
C GLU A 60 -7.54 -4.16 30.21
N GLU A 61 -7.85 -5.19 29.43
CA GLU A 61 -7.54 -5.23 28.02
C GLU A 61 -8.73 -4.66 27.21
N ILE A 62 -8.49 -3.58 26.46
CA ILE A 62 -9.53 -2.87 25.72
C ILE A 62 -9.17 -2.75 24.23
N MET A 63 -10.19 -2.79 23.37
CA MET A 63 -10.04 -2.37 21.97
C MET A 63 -10.05 -0.84 21.93
N TRP A 64 -8.93 -0.26 21.52
CA TRP A 64 -8.72 1.18 21.51
C TRP A 64 -9.52 1.88 20.40
N ASP A 65 -10.30 2.89 20.76
CA ASP A 65 -10.97 3.81 19.84
C ASP A 65 -10.26 5.17 19.85
N PHE A 66 -9.52 5.47 18.78
CA PHE A 66 -8.75 6.71 18.64
C PHE A 66 -9.62 7.99 18.64
N ASN A 67 -10.95 7.88 18.53
CA ASN A 67 -11.86 9.02 18.56
C ASN A 67 -12.57 9.20 19.92
N GLN A 68 -12.45 8.24 20.83
CA GLN A 68 -13.14 8.24 22.13
C GLN A 68 -12.15 8.11 23.29
N ASP A 69 -11.14 7.26 23.13
CA ASP A 69 -10.17 6.96 24.17
C ASP A 69 -9.02 7.97 24.18
N THR A 70 -8.58 8.29 25.40
CA THR A 70 -7.51 9.25 25.65
C THR A 70 -6.42 8.61 26.49
N VAL A 71 -5.19 9.13 26.35
CA VAL A 71 -4.03 8.68 27.11
C VAL A 71 -4.29 8.76 28.62
N SER A 72 -3.96 7.67 29.32
CA SER A 72 -4.01 7.55 30.77
C SER A 72 -2.70 8.02 31.42
N ASP A 73 -2.65 8.05 32.75
CA ASP A 73 -1.51 8.52 33.54
C ASP A 73 -0.37 7.49 33.66
N GLN A 74 -0.15 6.70 32.60
CA GLN A 74 0.90 5.69 32.51
C GLN A 74 1.35 5.46 31.06
N ASP A 75 2.56 4.93 30.89
CA ASP A 75 3.03 4.49 29.58
C ASP A 75 2.18 3.31 29.09
N MET A 76 1.87 3.29 27.79
CA MET A 76 0.98 2.28 27.20
C MET A 76 1.61 1.62 25.98
N THR A 77 1.17 0.39 25.71
CA THR A 77 1.45 -0.30 24.46
C THR A 77 0.15 -0.68 23.77
N LEU A 78 -0.03 -0.21 22.54
CA LEU A 78 -1.11 -0.61 21.65
C LEU A 78 -0.62 -1.71 20.71
N THR A 79 -1.30 -2.86 20.74
CA THR A 79 -0.97 -4.06 19.98
C THR A 79 -1.99 -4.27 18.87
N ALA A 80 -1.52 -4.47 17.64
CA ALA A 80 -2.40 -4.71 16.50
C ALA A 80 -3.12 -6.06 16.63
N VAL A 81 -4.44 -6.04 16.40
CA VAL A 81 -5.27 -7.25 16.37
C VAL A 81 -5.62 -7.60 14.94
N TRP A 82 -5.48 -8.89 14.62
CA TRP A 82 -5.67 -9.43 13.29
C TRP A 82 -6.66 -10.59 13.32
N LYS A 83 -7.57 -10.62 12.35
CA LYS A 83 -8.46 -11.76 12.10
C LYS A 83 -8.03 -12.42 10.81
N GLN A 84 -7.88 -13.75 10.80
CA GLN A 84 -7.55 -14.46 9.56
C GLN A 84 -8.61 -14.12 8.50
N ALA A 85 -8.14 -13.65 7.34
CA ALA A 85 -9.02 -13.47 6.21
C ALA A 85 -9.42 -14.88 5.79
N ASN A 86 -10.71 -15.21 5.89
CA ASN A 86 -11.21 -16.43 5.28
C ASN A 86 -10.96 -16.28 3.79
N SER A 87 -9.94 -16.96 3.28
CA SER A 87 -9.73 -17.12 1.86
C SER A 87 -10.96 -17.87 1.35
N ILE A 88 -11.94 -17.14 0.81
CA ILE A 88 -12.75 -17.74 -0.24
C ILE A 88 -11.71 -18.18 -1.27
N PRO A 89 -11.68 -19.46 -1.70
CA PRO A 89 -10.98 -19.78 -2.92
C PRO A 89 -11.46 -18.76 -3.95
N VAL A 90 -10.57 -17.92 -4.46
CA VAL A 90 -10.86 -17.29 -5.75
C VAL A 90 -10.99 -18.50 -6.66
N ASP A 91 -12.23 -18.89 -6.98
CA ASP A 91 -12.45 -19.80 -8.10
C ASP A 91 -11.58 -19.23 -9.23
N PRO A 92 -10.67 -20.02 -9.81
CA PRO A 92 -9.87 -19.52 -10.91
C PRO A 92 -10.86 -18.97 -11.92
N VAL A 93 -10.79 -17.66 -12.20
CA VAL A 93 -11.57 -17.07 -13.29
C VAL A 93 -11.31 -17.98 -14.47
N ASN A 94 -12.37 -18.62 -14.98
CA ASN A 94 -12.29 -19.49 -16.14
C ASN A 94 -11.35 -18.83 -17.15
N PRO A 95 -10.37 -19.55 -17.73
CA PRO A 95 -9.50 -18.97 -18.74
C PRO A 95 -10.39 -18.28 -19.77
N VAL A 96 -10.17 -16.97 -19.96
CA VAL A 96 -10.84 -16.23 -21.03
C VAL A 96 -10.66 -17.04 -22.31
N THR A 97 -11.75 -17.30 -23.01
CA THR A 97 -11.73 -18.03 -24.27
C THR A 97 -10.65 -17.43 -25.17
N PRO A 98 -9.84 -18.24 -25.87
CA PRO A 98 -8.82 -17.72 -26.76
C PRO A 98 -9.50 -16.80 -27.77
N VAL A 99 -9.12 -15.52 -27.76
CA VAL A 99 -9.52 -14.60 -28.81
C VAL A 99 -8.99 -15.16 -30.12
N THR A 100 -9.87 -15.32 -31.11
CA THR A 100 -9.48 -15.73 -32.45
C THR A 100 -8.38 -14.79 -32.96
N PRO A 101 -7.24 -15.28 -33.46
CA PRO A 101 -6.20 -14.41 -33.99
C PRO A 101 -6.80 -13.55 -35.10
N SER A 102 -6.63 -12.23 -34.97
CA SER A 102 -6.93 -11.31 -36.05
C SER A 102 -6.10 -11.71 -37.27
N ILE A 103 -6.76 -11.76 -38.43
CA ILE A 103 -6.19 -12.11 -39.73
C ILE A 103 -4.83 -11.39 -39.89
N PRO A 104 -3.77 -12.07 -40.36
CA PRO A 104 -2.49 -11.41 -40.59
C PRO A 104 -2.68 -10.22 -41.53
N VAL A 105 -2.33 -9.02 -41.05
CA VAL A 105 -2.21 -7.84 -41.91
C VAL A 105 -1.10 -8.14 -42.92
N THR A 106 -1.44 -8.13 -44.21
CA THR A 106 -0.50 -8.31 -45.32
C THR A 106 0.74 -7.42 -45.11
N PRO A 107 1.96 -7.96 -45.10
CA PRO A 107 3.16 -7.14 -45.04
C PRO A 107 3.21 -6.20 -46.25
N ALA A 108 3.48 -4.91 -46.01
CA ALA A 108 3.83 -3.99 -47.08
C ALA A 108 5.04 -4.56 -47.84
N LEU A 109 4.93 -4.63 -49.17
CA LEU A 109 5.96 -5.18 -50.05
C LEU A 109 7.32 -4.48 -49.79
N PRO A 110 8.42 -5.22 -49.56
CA PRO A 110 9.73 -4.59 -49.39
C PRO A 110 10.16 -3.91 -50.69
N ASN A 111 10.57 -2.65 -50.58
CA ASN A 111 11.11 -1.87 -51.68
C ASN A 111 12.47 -2.44 -52.10
N HIS A 112 12.51 -3.26 -53.16
CA HIS A 112 13.76 -3.77 -53.73
C HIS A 112 14.11 -2.98 -55.01
N GLN A 113 15.00 -2.01 -54.85
CA GLN A 113 15.73 -1.34 -55.91
C GLN A 113 16.78 -2.30 -56.51
N HIS A 114 16.63 -2.72 -57.77
CA HIS A 114 17.78 -3.12 -58.61
C HIS A 114 17.58 -2.70 -60.08
N THR A 115 18.29 -1.60 -60.41
CA THR A 115 18.97 -1.25 -61.66
C THR A 115 18.17 -1.11 -62.98
N VAL A 116 17.87 0.14 -63.35
CA VAL A 116 17.56 0.52 -64.74
C VAL A 116 18.89 0.63 -65.51
N GLU A 117 19.01 -0.12 -66.60
CA GLU A 117 20.07 0.02 -67.60
C GLU A 117 20.11 1.45 -68.12
N ASN A 118 21.29 2.08 -68.05
CA ASN A 118 21.51 3.45 -68.50
C ASN A 118 21.50 3.49 -70.04
N LYS A 119 20.35 3.78 -70.65
CA LYS A 119 20.26 4.22 -72.05
C LYS A 119 19.84 5.68 -72.07
N GLY A 120 20.84 6.52 -72.36
CA GLY A 120 20.76 7.97 -72.27
C GLY A 120 19.67 8.61 -73.12
N TYR A 121 19.19 9.73 -72.62
CA TYR A 121 18.40 10.71 -73.35
C TYR A 121 19.23 11.31 -74.49
N GLN A 122 18.64 11.42 -75.68
CA GLN A 122 18.97 12.48 -76.62
C GLN A 122 17.68 13.13 -77.09
N THR A 123 17.43 14.33 -76.57
CA THR A 123 16.37 15.23 -77.02
C THR A 123 16.94 16.03 -78.19
N VAL A 124 16.36 15.90 -79.39
CA VAL A 124 16.62 16.86 -80.48
C VAL A 124 15.40 17.77 -80.59
N GLN A 125 15.57 19.01 -80.15
CA GLN A 125 14.61 20.10 -80.35
C GLN A 125 14.53 20.43 -81.84
N LYS A 126 13.34 20.31 -82.43
CA LYS A 126 13.04 20.78 -83.78
C LYS A 126 12.74 22.28 -83.70
N ASN A 127 13.76 23.09 -83.96
CA ASN A 127 13.58 24.52 -84.23
C ASN A 127 12.95 24.69 -85.62
N LYS A 128 12.03 25.64 -85.69
CA LYS A 128 11.34 26.10 -86.90
C LYS A 128 12.29 26.85 -87.84
#